data_AF-A0A645GM22-F1
#
_entry.id   AF-A0A645GM22-F1
#
_cell.length_a   1.000
_cell.length_b   1.000
_cell.length_c   1.000
_cell.angle_alpha   90.00
_cell.angle_beta   90.00
_cell.angle_gamma   90.00
#
_symmetry.space_group_name_H-M   'P 1'
#
loop_
_entity.id
_entity.type
_entity.pdbx_description
1 polymer ?
#
loop_
_entity_poly.entity_id
_entity_poly.type
_entity_poly.pdbx_seq_one_letter_code
_entity_poly.pdbx_strand_id
1 'polypeptide(L)'
;MFGIEISPILLRFLFGGSAVVASRLIAQSFGGKLGGVFAAFPAVYLATVVGLSMEYEGKELLVVSEQLSKGAFVGMAADICCALAASYFILKYGWKTGLGLSLLFWAVLAPLIYFTWFN
;
A
#
# COMPACT_ATOMS: atom_id res chain seq x y z
N MET A 1 4.42 -8.36 25.98
CA MET A 1 3.22 -9.16 25.64
C MET A 1 2.51 -8.41 24.54
N PHE A 2 2.41 -8.97 23.33
CA PHE A 2 1.67 -8.34 22.23
C PHE A 2 0.18 -8.38 22.56
N GLY A 3 -0.34 -7.30 23.15
CA GLY A 3 -1.78 -7.05 23.23
C GLY A 3 -2.25 -6.72 21.82
N ILE A 4 -2.54 -7.75 21.03
CA ILE A 4 -3.05 -7.55 19.67
C ILE A 4 -4.48 -7.03 19.80
N GLU A 5 -4.67 -5.74 19.56
CA GLU A 5 -6.01 -5.20 19.41
C GLU A 5 -6.64 -5.73 18.13
N ILE A 6 -7.78 -6.40 18.27
CA ILE A 6 -8.48 -7.04 17.14
C ILE A 6 -9.08 -5.98 16.20
N SER A 7 -9.45 -4.81 16.72
CA SER A 7 -10.10 -3.75 15.95
C SER A 7 -9.24 -3.24 14.77
N PRO A 8 -7.97 -2.82 14.96
CA PRO A 8 -7.10 -2.42 13.85
C PRO A 8 -6.90 -3.51 12.79
N ILE A 9 -6.85 -4.78 13.19
CA ILE A 9 -6.72 -5.91 12.26
C ILE A 9 -7.99 -6.07 11.43
N LEU A 10 -9.15 -6.02 12.06
CA LEU A 10 -10.44 -6.07 11.38
C LEU A 10 -10.59 -4.92 10.39
N LEU A 11 -10.18 -3.70 10.76
CA LEU A 11 -10.20 -2.56 9.84
C LEU A 11 -9.34 -2.82 8.60
N ARG A 12 -8.12 -3.32 8.77
CA ARG A 12 -7.23 -3.67 7.63
C ARG A 12 -7.84 -4.75 6.74
N PHE A 13 -8.47 -5.76 7.33
CA PHE A 13 -9.16 -6.79 6.58
C PHE A 13 -10.36 -6.24 5.81
N LEU A 14 -11.20 -5.42 6.44
CA LEU A 14 -12.39 -4.85 5.80
C LEU A 14 -12.02 -3.90 4.65
N PHE A 15 -11.12 -2.95 4.89
CA PHE A 15 -10.66 -2.02 3.85
C PHE A 15 -9.90 -2.75 2.74
N GLY A 16 -8.99 -3.67 3.09
CA GLY A 16 -8.21 -4.41 2.10
C GLY A 16 -9.07 -5.39 1.29
N GLY A 17 -9.87 -6.20 1.97
CA GLY A 17 -10.75 -7.18 1.34
C GLY A 17 -11.80 -6.53 0.45
N SER A 18 -12.44 -5.45 0.90
CA SER A 18 -13.39 -4.69 0.06
C SER A 18 -12.73 -4.08 -1.16
N ALA A 19 -11.51 -3.53 -1.04
CA ALA A 19 -10.75 -3.00 -2.18
C ALA A 19 -10.43 -4.07 -3.22
N VAL A 20 -10.02 -5.27 -2.78
CA VAL A 20 -9.76 -6.41 -3.68
C VAL A 20 -11.04 -6.86 -4.39
N VAL A 21 -12.15 -6.98 -3.67
CA VAL A 21 -13.45 -7.32 -4.26
C VAL A 21 -13.90 -6.25 -5.26
N ALA A 22 -13.83 -4.97 -4.88
CA ALA A 22 -14.17 -3.85 -5.76
C ALA A 22 -13.30 -3.84 -7.03
N SER A 23 -11.98 -4.01 -6.88
CA SER A 23 -11.06 -4.11 -8.02
C SER A 23 -11.47 -5.22 -8.99
N ARG A 24 -11.84 -6.41 -8.47
CA ARG A 24 -12.29 -7.53 -9.30
C ARG A 24 -13.62 -7.24 -10.00
N LEU A 25 -14.62 -6.74 -9.28
CA LEU A 25 -15.95 -6.44 -9.84
C LEU A 25 -15.88 -5.36 -10.91
N ILE A 26 -15.08 -4.32 -10.68
CA ILE A 26 -14.87 -3.21 -11.63
C ILE A 26 -14.05 -3.69 -12.82
N ALA A 27 -13.03 -4.52 -12.62
CA ALA A 27 -12.28 -5.12 -13.73
C ALA A 27 -13.17 -5.94 -14.66
N GLN A 28 -14.12 -6.69 -14.10
CA GLN A 28 -15.07 -7.50 -14.87
C GLN A 28 -16.10 -6.65 -15.61
N SER A 29 -16.57 -5.56 -15.00
CA SER A 29 -17.66 -4.75 -15.55
C SER A 29 -17.18 -3.64 -16.50
N PHE A 30 -16.02 -3.05 -16.21
CA PHE A 30 -15.50 -1.85 -16.89
C PHE A 30 -14.08 -2.03 -17.48
N GLY A 31 -13.51 -3.25 -17.38
CA GLY A 31 -12.22 -3.60 -17.94
C GLY A 31 -11.04 -3.43 -16.99
N GLY A 32 -9.93 -4.11 -17.32
CA GLY A 32 -8.76 -4.22 -16.44
C GLY A 32 -8.06 -2.91 -16.08
N LYS A 33 -8.16 -1.87 -16.92
CA LYS A 33 -7.57 -0.54 -16.63
C LYS A 33 -8.24 0.13 -15.42
N LEU A 34 -9.58 0.17 -15.42
CA LEU A 34 -10.35 0.75 -14.31
C LEU A 34 -10.28 -0.13 -13.06
N GLY A 35 -10.30 -1.46 -13.22
CA GLY A 35 -10.06 -2.39 -12.10
C GLY A 35 -8.69 -2.22 -11.47
N GLY A 36 -7.66 -1.91 -12.27
CA GLY A 36 -6.30 -1.63 -11.80
C GLY A 36 -6.18 -0.39 -10.93
N VAL A 37 -7.00 0.65 -11.16
CA VAL A 37 -7.04 1.84 -10.29
C VAL A 37 -7.47 1.45 -8.87
N PHE A 38 -8.50 0.61 -8.74
CA PHE A 38 -8.96 0.11 -7.45
C PHE A 38 -8.00 -0.89 -6.81
N ALA A 39 -7.14 -1.56 -7.59
CA ALA A 39 -6.09 -2.40 -7.03
C ALA A 39 -5.02 -1.57 -6.27
N ALA A 40 -4.86 -0.29 -6.63
CA ALA A 40 -3.96 0.64 -5.95
C ALA A 40 -4.63 1.44 -4.82
N PHE A 41 -5.85 1.07 -4.43
CA PHE A 41 -6.58 1.77 -3.37
C PHE A 41 -5.82 1.73 -2.04
N PRO A 42 -5.64 2.87 -1.32
CA PRO A 42 -4.80 2.97 -0.13
C PRO A 42 -5.48 2.40 1.14
N ALA A 43 -6.01 1.17 1.07
CA ALA A 43 -6.75 0.51 2.14
C ALA A 43 -5.97 0.43 3.45
N VAL A 44 -4.71 0.02 3.40
CA VAL A 44 -3.87 -0.16 4.59
C VAL A 44 -3.60 1.18 5.27
N TYR A 45 -3.37 2.23 4.49
CA TYR A 45 -3.18 3.58 5.01
C TYR A 45 -4.44 4.06 5.73
N LEU A 46 -5.60 4.00 5.06
CA LEU A 46 -6.88 4.42 5.67
C LEU A 46 -7.20 3.64 6.95
N ALA A 47 -7.08 2.31 6.91
CA ALA A 47 -7.31 1.47 8.09
C ALA A 47 -6.38 1.85 9.25
N THR A 48 -5.13 2.20 8.95
CA THR A 48 -4.14 2.55 9.97
C THR A 48 -4.39 3.95 10.54
N VAL A 49 -4.74 4.96 9.72
CA VAL A 49 -5.11 6.30 10.23
C VAL A 49 -6.36 6.22 11.13
N VAL A 50 -7.38 5.46 10.72
CA VAL A 50 -8.57 5.23 11.56
C VAL A 50 -8.18 4.50 12.85
N GLY A 51 -7.34 3.47 12.77
CA GLY A 51 -6.84 2.76 13.95
C GLY A 51 -6.10 3.69 14.92
N LEU A 52 -5.23 4.57 14.41
CA LEU A 52 -4.52 5.56 15.24
C LEU A 52 -5.48 6.49 15.97
N SER A 53 -6.58 6.89 15.34
CA SER A 53 -7.60 7.74 16.00
C SER A 53 -8.34 7.05 17.15
N MET A 54 -8.27 5.72 17.24
CA MET A 54 -8.82 4.96 18.37
C MET A 54 -7.82 4.83 19.53
N GLU A 55 -6.52 5.01 19.27
CA GLU A 55 -5.43 4.76 20.23
C GLU A 55 -4.81 6.06 20.76
N TYR A 56 -4.84 7.14 19.97
CA TYR A 56 -4.22 8.43 20.30
C TYR A 56 -5.23 9.58 20.18
N GLU A 57 -5.04 10.61 21.01
CA GLU A 57 -5.86 11.83 20.98
C GLU A 57 -5.00 13.10 20.89
N GLY A 58 -5.61 14.21 20.47
CA GLY A 58 -4.99 15.54 20.50
C GLY A 58 -3.70 15.65 19.67
N LYS A 59 -2.64 16.20 20.29
CA LYS A 59 -1.37 16.46 19.59
C LYS A 59 -0.61 15.19 19.21
N GLU A 60 -0.69 14.13 20.02
CA GLU A 60 0.00 12.87 19.73
C GLU A 60 -0.57 12.22 18.47
N LEU A 61 -1.89 12.21 18.32
CA LEU A 61 -2.55 11.70 17.10
C LEU A 61 -2.03 12.40 15.85
N LEU A 62 -1.85 13.72 15.89
CA LEU A 62 -1.33 14.50 14.76
C LEU A 62 0.11 14.11 14.42
N VAL A 63 0.98 13.97 15.42
CA VAL A 63 2.40 13.61 15.22
C VAL A 63 2.53 12.20 14.65
N VAL A 64 1.83 11.22 15.23
CA VAL A 64 1.91 9.82 14.76
C VAL A 64 1.27 9.68 13.38
N SER A 65 0.18 10.39 13.10
CA SER A 65 -0.43 10.43 11.76
C SER A 65 0.52 11.05 10.73
N GLU A 66 1.23 12.14 11.06
CA GLU A 66 2.22 12.75 10.17
C GLU A 66 3.35 11.78 9.81
N GLN A 67 3.90 11.08 10.82
CA GLN A 67 4.94 10.07 10.61
C GLN A 67 4.44 8.93 9.71
N LEU A 68 3.22 8.45 9.95
CA LEU A 68 2.58 7.45 9.10
C LEU A 68 2.41 7.94 7.66
N SER A 69 1.93 9.17 7.47
CA SER A 69 1.73 9.76 6.14
C SER A 69 3.05 9.91 5.38
N LYS A 70 4.15 10.28 6.05
CA LYS A 70 5.50 10.33 5.45
C LYS A 70 5.95 8.95 4.97
N GLY A 71 5.82 7.92 5.80
CA GLY A 71 6.13 6.55 5.41
C GLY A 71 5.26 6.03 4.27
N ALA A 72 3.95 6.30 4.33
CA ALA A 72 3.00 5.92 3.29
C ALA A 72 3.31 6.59 1.95
N PHE A 73 3.69 7.87 1.96
CA PHE A 73 4.08 8.60 0.76
C PHE A 73 5.31 7.96 0.07
N VAL A 74 6.34 7.60 0.84
CA VAL A 74 7.50 6.89 0.32
C VAL A 74 7.12 5.55 -0.30
N GLY A 75 6.29 4.76 0.41
CA GLY A 75 5.81 3.48 -0.09
C GLY A 75 5.05 3.61 -1.41
N MET A 76 4.11 4.56 -1.50
CA MET A 76 3.32 4.82 -2.70
C MET A 76 4.20 5.29 -3.88
N ALA A 77 5.20 6.12 -3.62
CA ALA A 77 6.17 6.53 -4.65
C ALA A 77 6.95 5.32 -5.19
N ALA A 78 7.42 4.45 -4.31
CA ALA A 78 8.10 3.21 -4.70
C ALA A 78 7.16 2.26 -5.46
N ASP A 79 5.87 2.18 -5.10
CA ASP A 79 4.87 1.35 -5.77
C ASP A 79 4.63 1.77 -7.23
N ILE A 80 4.67 3.07 -7.54
CA ILE A 80 4.59 3.55 -8.93
C ILE A 80 5.75 2.98 -9.75
N CYS A 81 6.97 3.06 -9.22
CA CYS A 81 8.15 2.50 -9.86
C CYS A 81 8.08 0.96 -9.96
N CYS A 82 7.53 0.29 -8.94
CA CYS A 82 7.27 -1.15 -8.94
C CYS A 82 6.30 -1.56 -10.05
N ALA A 83 5.18 -0.84 -10.21
CA ALA A 83 4.18 -1.12 -11.23
C ALA A 83 4.72 -0.94 -12.65
N LEU A 84 5.56 0.08 -12.87
CA LEU A 84 6.29 0.28 -14.13
C LEU A 84 7.28 -0.86 -14.39
N ALA A 85 8.08 -1.23 -13.38
CA ALA A 85 9.01 -2.35 -13.47
C ALA A 85 8.28 -3.66 -13.75
N ALA A 86 7.12 -3.90 -13.12
CA ALA A 86 6.28 -5.08 -13.34
C ALA A 86 5.77 -5.12 -14.78
N SER A 87 5.27 -3.98 -15.28
CA SER A 87 4.80 -3.87 -16.66
C SER A 87 5.91 -4.22 -17.68
N TYR A 88 7.17 -3.86 -17.39
CA TYR A 88 8.31 -4.20 -18.25
C TYR A 88 8.82 -5.64 -18.05
N PHE A 89 9.12 -6.04 -16.81
CA PHE A 89 9.75 -7.33 -16.52
C PHE A 89 8.80 -8.52 -16.71
N ILE A 90 7.50 -8.36 -16.48
CA ILE A 90 6.52 -9.42 -16.76
C ILE A 90 6.50 -9.75 -18.26
N LEU A 91 6.53 -8.73 -19.12
CA LEU A 91 6.55 -8.91 -20.57
C LEU A 91 7.88 -9.50 -21.06
N LYS A 92 8.99 -9.18 -20.39
CA LYS A 92 10.34 -9.61 -20.81
C LYS A 92 10.77 -10.98 -20.29
N TYR A 93 10.46 -11.29 -19.04
CA TYR A 93 10.97 -12.47 -18.32
C TYR A 93 9.86 -13.43 -17.87
N GLY A 94 8.61 -13.16 -18.25
CA GLY A 94 7.43 -13.90 -17.81
C GLY A 94 6.92 -13.44 -16.44
N TRP A 95 5.69 -13.81 -16.11
CA TRP A 95 4.98 -13.23 -14.96
C TRP A 95 5.60 -13.56 -13.60
N LYS A 96 6.11 -14.78 -13.38
CA LYS A 96 6.70 -15.19 -12.09
C LYS A 96 7.99 -14.45 -11.79
N THR A 97 8.94 -14.54 -12.71
CA THR A 97 10.26 -13.91 -12.59
C THR A 97 10.14 -12.39 -12.64
N GLY A 98 9.29 -11.87 -13.53
CA GLY A 98 9.04 -10.45 -13.65
C GLY A 98 8.49 -9.84 -12.37
N LEU A 99 7.45 -10.46 -11.79
CA LEU A 99 6.89 -10.01 -10.51
C LEU A 99 7.93 -10.06 -9.37
N GLY A 100 8.71 -11.15 -9.30
CA GLY A 100 9.78 -11.28 -8.30
C GLY A 100 10.82 -10.16 -8.41
N LEU A 101 11.28 -9.84 -9.62
CA LEU A 101 12.24 -8.76 -9.85
C LEU A 101 11.66 -7.38 -9.51
N SER A 102 10.38 -7.13 -9.84
CA SER A 102 9.71 -5.87 -9.51
C SER A 102 9.55 -5.67 -8.01
N LEU A 103 9.22 -6.72 -7.27
CA LEU A 103 9.13 -6.68 -5.81
C LEU A 103 10.50 -6.46 -5.16
N LEU A 104 11.55 -7.10 -5.66
CA LEU A 104 12.92 -6.84 -5.20
C LEU A 104 13.34 -5.39 -5.48
N PHE A 105 13.01 -4.88 -6.67
CA PHE A 105 13.27 -3.49 -7.03
C PHE A 105 12.56 -2.52 -6.07
N TRP A 106 11.27 -2.72 -5.80
CA TRP A 106 10.51 -1.96 -4.80
C TRP A 106 11.13 -2.03 -3.40
N ALA A 107 11.51 -3.23 -2.94
CA ALA A 107 12.07 -3.45 -1.61
C ALA A 107 13.40 -2.72 -1.39
N VAL A 108 14.18 -2.51 -2.46
CA VAL A 108 15.40 -1.69 -2.43
C VAL A 108 15.09 -0.21 -2.59
N LEU A 109 14.15 0.15 -3.46
CA LEU A 109 13.84 1.54 -3.78
C LEU A 109 13.15 2.28 -2.63
N ALA A 110 12.21 1.65 -1.93
CA ALA A 110 11.49 2.26 -0.82
C ALA A 110 12.44 2.77 0.31
N PRO A 111 13.37 1.98 0.86
CA PRO A 111 14.31 2.48 1.85
C PRO A 111 15.26 3.54 1.27
N LEU A 112 15.69 3.42 0.01
CA LEU A 112 16.51 4.45 -0.62
C LEU A 112 15.79 5.81 -0.65
N ILE A 113 14.53 5.84 -1.10
CA ILE A 113 13.71 7.07 -1.11
C ILE A 113 13.56 7.61 0.32
N TYR A 114 13.26 6.74 1.29
CA TYR A 114 13.11 7.15 2.69
C TYR A 114 14.37 7.86 3.21
N PHE A 115 15.53 7.25 3.02
CA PHE A 115 16.81 7.81 3.48
C PHE A 115 17.24 9.05 2.69
N THR A 116 16.81 9.24 1.45
CA THR A 116 17.17 10.46 0.70
C THR A 116 16.28 11.66 1.01
N TRP A 117 15.03 11.42 1.38
CA TRP A 117 14.06 12.51 1.62
C TRP A 117 13.88 12.87 3.09
N PHE A 118 14.18 11.94 4.01
CA PHE A 118 13.89 12.09 5.43
C PHE A 118 15.09 11.86 6.37
N ASN A 119 16.32 11.69 5.84
CA ASN A 119 17.55 12.00 6.60
C ASN A 119 17.83 13.50 6.55
#